data_AF-A0A2T1DCB7-F1
#
_entry.id   AF-A0A2T1DCB7-F1
#
_cell.length_a   1.000
_cell.length_b   1.000
_cell.length_c   1.000
_cell.angle_alpha   90.00
_cell.angle_beta   90.00
_cell.angle_gamma   90.00
#
_symmetry.space_group_name_H-M   'P 1'
#
loop_
_entity.id
_entity.type
_entity.pdbx_description
1 polymer ?
#
loop_
_entity_poly.entity_id
_entity_poly.type
_entity_poly.pdbx_seq_one_letter_code
_entity_poly.pdbx_strand_id
1 'polypeptide(L)'
;MSTHWSVLYLIAPSYLQLMEMLAVVEQESFATYAKVLDDHLYMPLQRAYRAAARHSKDSLVLQAVQQLMSKVDEIAVRIVNQVIRLYPSYTCYSGLLSDCHVRTSSIRDVEMFQVYMWVCLLEGNLAALEEELFPLCVMIYPCLNVSWELARQMVAGLRKETRNCLSPEQARYCEPYYESLTQMFSLEVFPNA
;
A
#
# COMPACT_ATOMS: atom_id res chain seq x y z
N MET A 1 -27.04 3.69 5.03
CA MET A 1 -25.84 4.27 4.40
C MET A 1 -24.97 4.87 5.50
N SER A 2 -24.02 4.12 6.05
CA SER A 2 -22.86 4.62 6.81
C SER A 2 -22.10 3.42 7.38
N THR A 3 -21.07 2.96 6.68
CA THR A 3 -20.11 1.96 7.19
C THR A 3 -18.66 2.28 6.80
N HIS A 4 -18.39 3.45 6.23
CA HIS A 4 -17.03 3.86 5.83
C HIS A 4 -16.24 4.59 6.95
N TRP A 5 -16.79 4.70 8.16
CA TRP A 5 -16.10 5.30 9.31
C TRP A 5 -15.41 4.29 10.24
N SER A 6 -15.56 2.99 9.99
CA SER A 6 -15.19 1.95 10.96
C SER A 6 -13.68 1.79 11.16
N VAL A 7 -12.85 2.06 10.15
CA VAL A 7 -11.39 1.86 10.27
C VAL A 7 -10.75 2.95 11.15
N LEU A 8 -11.23 4.20 11.05
CA LEU A 8 -10.75 5.31 11.89
C LEU A 8 -11.23 5.18 13.35
N TYR A 9 -12.45 4.66 13.58
CA TYR A 9 -13.01 4.47 14.93
C TYR A 9 -12.56 3.18 15.62
N LEU A 10 -12.03 2.19 14.91
CA LEU A 10 -11.51 0.96 15.52
C LEU A 10 -10.04 1.07 15.94
N ILE A 11 -9.27 2.01 15.38
CA ILE A 11 -7.83 2.14 15.66
C ILE A 11 -7.54 3.22 16.70
N ALA A 12 -8.25 4.37 16.68
CA ALA A 12 -8.00 5.46 17.63
C ALA A 12 -8.25 5.11 19.12
N PRO A 13 -9.31 4.36 19.50
CA PRO A 13 -9.48 3.92 20.89
C PRO A 13 -8.47 2.85 21.30
N SER A 14 -8.10 1.98 20.35
CA SER A 14 -7.13 0.90 20.54
C SER A 14 -5.71 1.42 20.73
N TYR A 15 -5.36 2.51 20.04
CA TYR A 15 -4.08 3.21 20.13
C TYR A 15 -3.87 3.86 21.51
N LEU A 16 -4.89 4.55 22.03
CA LEU A 16 -4.82 5.18 23.36
C LEU A 16 -4.73 4.13 24.48
N GLN A 17 -5.50 3.04 24.36
CA GLN A 17 -5.48 1.93 25.32
C GLN A 17 -4.16 1.16 25.31
N LEU A 18 -3.55 0.95 24.14
CA LEU A 18 -2.22 0.33 24.04
C LEU A 18 -1.12 1.22 24.64
N MET A 19 -1.19 2.54 24.43
CA MET A 19 -0.24 3.49 25.03
C MET A 19 -0.35 3.49 26.55
N GLU A 20 -1.56 3.48 27.12
CA GLU A 20 -1.78 3.43 28.58
C GLU A 20 -1.29 2.12 29.24
N MET A 21 -1.15 1.04 28.47
CA MET A 21 -0.72 -0.27 28.97
C MET A 21 0.81 -0.49 28.90
N LEU A 22 1.56 0.38 28.23
CA LEU A 22 3.01 0.27 28.07
C LEU A 22 3.76 1.01 29.19
N ALA A 23 4.92 0.49 29.60
CA ALA A 23 5.79 1.21 30.52
C ALA A 23 6.29 2.51 29.86
N VAL A 24 6.52 3.57 30.64
CA VAL A 24 6.86 4.93 30.13
C VAL A 24 8.04 4.92 29.13
N VAL A 25 9.02 4.04 29.33
CA VAL A 25 10.19 3.89 28.43
C VAL A 25 9.81 3.21 27.09
N GLU A 26 8.83 2.29 27.11
CA GLU A 26 8.31 1.63 25.91
C GLU A 26 7.34 2.54 25.13
N GLN A 27 6.69 3.48 25.83
CA GLN A 27 5.81 4.48 25.20
C GLN A 27 6.59 5.39 24.24
N GLU A 28 7.82 5.80 24.57
CA GLU A 28 8.63 6.65 23.70
C GLU A 28 9.08 5.93 22.41
N SER A 29 9.47 4.66 22.54
CA SER A 29 9.82 3.81 21.41
C SER A 29 8.60 3.49 20.53
N PHE A 30 7.45 3.22 21.17
CA PHE A 30 6.19 2.96 20.47
C PHE A 30 5.62 4.22 19.82
N ALA A 31 5.75 5.40 20.43
CA ALA A 31 5.33 6.67 19.85
C ALA A 31 6.18 7.02 18.62
N THR A 32 7.48 6.70 18.64
CA THR A 32 8.35 6.83 17.46
C THR A 32 7.92 5.88 16.35
N TYR A 33 7.60 4.63 16.69
CA TYR A 33 7.08 3.63 15.74
C TYR A 33 5.70 4.02 15.17
N ALA A 34 4.80 4.53 16.01
CA ALA A 34 3.49 5.03 15.62
C ALA A 34 3.59 6.28 14.75
N LYS A 35 4.55 7.16 15.03
CA LYS A 35 4.85 8.31 14.19
C LYS A 35 5.38 7.90 12.81
N VAL A 36 6.20 6.86 12.72
CA VAL A 36 6.63 6.28 11.44
C VAL A 36 5.44 5.68 10.68
N LEU A 37 4.49 5.05 11.37
CA LEU A 37 3.23 4.59 10.77
C LEU A 37 2.33 5.76 10.33
N ASP A 38 2.21 6.82 11.13
CA ASP A 38 1.51 8.07 10.78
C ASP A 38 2.14 8.73 9.54
N ASP A 39 3.46 8.81 9.51
CA ASP A 39 4.21 9.47 8.44
C ASP A 39 4.13 8.67 7.12
N HIS A 40 4.07 7.34 7.16
CA HIS A 40 4.06 6.50 5.94
C HIS A 40 2.68 5.99 5.51
N LEU A 41 1.68 5.92 6.41
CA LEU A 41 0.31 5.51 6.07
C LEU A 41 -0.69 6.68 6.07
N TYR A 42 -0.54 7.66 6.97
CA TYR A 42 -1.52 8.75 7.12
C TYR A 42 -1.16 9.99 6.29
N MET A 43 0.12 10.33 6.07
CA MET A 43 0.49 11.44 5.17
C MET A 43 0.08 11.21 3.72
N PRO A 44 0.31 10.04 3.10
CA PRO A 44 -0.07 9.82 1.70
C PRO A 44 -1.58 9.89 1.50
N LEU A 45 -2.37 9.36 2.45
CA LEU A 45 -3.84 9.41 2.35
C LEU A 45 -4.37 10.84 2.51
N GLN A 46 -3.82 11.63 3.45
CA GLN A 46 -4.17 13.04 3.57
C GLN A 46 -3.80 13.84 2.31
N ARG A 47 -2.62 13.56 1.74
CA ARG A 47 -2.16 14.16 0.48
C ARG A 47 -3.08 13.79 -0.68
N ALA A 48 -3.50 12.52 -0.77
CA ALA A 48 -4.49 12.08 -1.74
C ALA A 48 -5.81 12.86 -1.59
N TYR A 49 -6.33 13.06 -0.37
CA TYR A 49 -7.53 13.87 -0.18
C TYR A 49 -7.35 15.33 -0.60
N ARG A 50 -6.19 15.94 -0.30
CA ARG A 50 -5.88 17.32 -0.72
C ARG A 50 -5.75 17.42 -2.25
N ALA A 51 -5.14 16.44 -2.89
CA ALA A 51 -5.04 16.38 -4.35
C ALA A 51 -6.42 16.18 -4.99
N ALA A 52 -7.23 15.25 -4.46
CA ALA A 52 -8.60 14.99 -4.89
C ALA A 52 -9.49 16.25 -4.86
N ALA A 53 -9.32 17.11 -3.85
CA ALA A 53 -10.07 18.37 -3.74
C ALA A 53 -9.80 19.35 -4.91
N ARG A 54 -8.72 19.18 -5.67
CA ARG A 54 -8.38 19.99 -6.85
C ARG A 54 -9.05 19.50 -8.14
N HIS A 55 -9.66 18.32 -8.12
CA HIS A 55 -10.33 17.75 -9.28
C HIS A 55 -11.80 18.18 -9.37
N SER A 56 -12.30 18.32 -10.60
CA SER A 56 -13.74 18.44 -10.84
C SER A 56 -14.45 17.11 -10.52
N LYS A 57 -15.75 17.19 -10.22
CA LYS A 57 -16.59 16.00 -9.96
C LYS A 57 -16.68 15.06 -11.17
N ASP A 58 -16.55 15.60 -12.37
CA ASP A 58 -16.58 14.85 -13.63
C ASP A 58 -15.19 14.28 -14.01
N SER A 59 -14.18 14.46 -13.16
CA SER A 59 -12.84 13.93 -13.41
C SER A 59 -12.83 12.40 -13.36
N LEU A 60 -12.48 11.77 -14.48
CA LEU A 60 -12.35 10.31 -14.57
C LEU A 60 -11.29 9.75 -13.62
N VAL A 61 -10.20 10.51 -13.38
CA VAL A 61 -9.16 10.14 -12.42
C VAL A 61 -9.71 10.10 -11.00
N LEU A 62 -10.47 11.13 -10.60
CA LEU A 62 -11.09 11.18 -9.28
C LEU A 62 -12.09 10.02 -9.09
N GLN A 63 -12.92 9.75 -10.09
CA GLN A 63 -13.88 8.64 -10.06
C GLN A 63 -13.18 7.29 -9.98
N ALA A 64 -12.09 7.10 -10.73
CA ALA A 64 -11.27 5.89 -10.67
C ALA A 64 -10.70 5.67 -9.27
N VAL A 65 -10.09 6.71 -8.67
CA VAL A 65 -9.53 6.65 -7.31
C VAL A 65 -10.63 6.34 -6.29
N GLN A 66 -11.79 6.99 -6.35
CA GLN A 66 -12.92 6.70 -5.45
C GLN A 66 -13.37 5.24 -5.53
N GLN A 67 -13.42 4.69 -6.74
CA GLN A 67 -13.78 3.29 -6.97
C GLN A 67 -12.73 2.33 -6.40
N LEU A 68 -11.44 2.62 -6.59
CA LEU A 68 -10.35 1.82 -6.02
C LEU A 68 -10.31 1.90 -4.49
N MET A 69 -10.49 3.10 -3.92
CA MET A 69 -10.55 3.30 -2.46
C MET A 69 -11.66 2.46 -1.82
N SER A 70 -12.80 2.30 -2.49
CA SER A 70 -13.90 1.47 -1.98
C SER A 70 -13.56 -0.03 -1.91
N LYS A 71 -12.46 -0.46 -2.53
CA LYS A 71 -12.02 -1.84 -2.69
C LYS A 71 -10.60 -2.12 -2.18
N VAL A 72 -9.99 -1.17 -1.46
CA VAL A 72 -8.56 -1.23 -1.08
C VAL A 72 -8.20 -2.54 -0.37
N ASP A 73 -8.98 -2.92 0.65
CA ASP A 73 -8.78 -4.16 1.41
C ASP A 73 -9.00 -5.41 0.55
N GLU A 74 -10.04 -5.39 -0.29
CA GLU A 74 -10.41 -6.51 -1.16
C GLU A 74 -9.30 -6.81 -2.18
N ILE A 75 -8.74 -5.76 -2.79
CA ILE A 75 -7.62 -5.84 -3.72
C ILE A 75 -6.39 -6.41 -3.00
N ALA A 76 -6.02 -5.84 -1.85
CA ALA A 76 -4.85 -6.26 -1.10
C ALA A 76 -4.94 -7.74 -0.67
N VAL A 77 -6.08 -8.15 -0.11
CA VAL A 77 -6.31 -9.54 0.30
C VAL A 77 -6.24 -10.49 -0.88
N ARG A 78 -6.80 -10.14 -2.05
CA ARG A 78 -6.73 -10.99 -3.25
C ARG A 78 -5.31 -11.20 -3.72
N ILE A 79 -4.53 -10.13 -3.79
CA ILE A 79 -3.13 -10.16 -4.23
C ILE A 79 -2.31 -11.03 -3.28
N VAL A 80 -2.36 -10.75 -1.97
CA VAL A 80 -1.58 -11.50 -0.98
C VAL A 80 -1.97 -12.98 -0.97
N ASN A 81 -3.27 -13.29 -1.02
CA ASN A 81 -3.72 -14.68 -1.09
C ASN A 81 -3.27 -15.36 -2.39
N GLN A 82 -3.21 -14.64 -3.52
CA GLN A 82 -2.67 -15.18 -4.77
C GLN A 82 -1.18 -15.48 -4.65
N VAL A 83 -0.39 -14.56 -4.10
CA VAL A 83 1.05 -14.75 -3.94
C VAL A 83 1.35 -15.89 -2.96
N ILE A 84 0.62 -16.02 -1.86
CA ILE A 84 0.73 -17.18 -0.94
C ILE A 84 0.51 -18.49 -1.69
N ARG A 85 -0.46 -18.56 -2.60
CA ARG A 85 -0.70 -19.77 -3.41
C ARG A 85 0.43 -20.06 -4.39
N LEU A 86 1.06 -19.02 -4.93
CA LEU A 86 2.19 -19.17 -5.88
C LEU A 86 3.49 -19.56 -5.17
N TYR A 87 3.69 -19.09 -3.94
CA TYR A 87 4.91 -19.32 -3.16
C TYR A 87 4.59 -19.88 -1.75
N PRO A 88 4.05 -21.11 -1.66
CA PRO A 88 3.55 -21.66 -0.40
C PRO A 88 4.64 -21.91 0.66
N SER A 89 5.91 -22.01 0.24
CA SER A 89 7.07 -22.22 1.11
C SER A 89 7.93 -20.96 1.31
N TYR A 90 7.49 -19.81 0.81
CA TYR A 90 8.25 -18.57 0.95
C TYR A 90 8.36 -18.16 2.42
N THR A 91 9.59 -17.85 2.84
CA THR A 91 9.91 -17.49 4.22
C THR A 91 10.78 -16.23 4.22
N CYS A 92 10.36 -15.21 4.98
CA CYS A 92 11.18 -14.05 5.31
C CYS A 92 11.77 -14.20 6.72
N TYR A 93 12.51 -13.21 7.24
CA TYR A 93 13.03 -13.29 8.61
C TYR A 93 11.93 -13.39 9.68
N SER A 94 10.73 -12.90 9.38
CA SER A 94 9.60 -12.93 10.30
C SER A 94 8.77 -14.21 10.23
N GLY A 95 9.05 -15.15 9.31
CA GLY A 95 8.30 -16.41 9.19
C GLY A 95 7.80 -16.69 7.77
N LEU A 96 6.87 -17.65 7.67
CA LEU A 96 6.25 -18.03 6.40
C LEU A 96 5.30 -16.92 5.94
N LEU A 97 5.17 -16.73 4.62
CA LEU A 97 4.22 -15.76 4.06
C LEU A 97 2.76 -16.04 4.48
N SER A 98 2.44 -17.32 4.73
CA SER A 98 1.12 -17.75 5.20
C SER A 98 0.87 -17.51 6.69
N ASP A 99 1.91 -17.20 7.48
CA ASP A 99 1.74 -16.94 8.91
C ASP A 99 0.90 -15.68 9.12
N CYS A 100 0.02 -15.71 10.11
CA CYS A 100 -1.01 -14.68 10.30
C CYS A 100 -0.43 -13.26 10.36
N HIS A 101 0.68 -13.04 11.07
CA HIS A 101 1.33 -11.75 11.20
C HIS A 101 2.03 -11.31 9.91
N VAL A 102 2.75 -12.21 9.22
CA VAL A 102 3.42 -11.90 7.95
C VAL A 102 2.40 -11.59 6.86
N ARG A 103 1.32 -12.38 6.80
CA ARG A 103 0.19 -12.14 5.89
C ARG A 103 -0.46 -10.78 6.16
N THR A 104 -0.74 -10.47 7.42
CA THR A 104 -1.31 -9.17 7.81
C THR A 104 -0.39 -8.01 7.42
N SER A 105 0.92 -8.15 7.65
CA SER A 105 1.91 -7.14 7.24
C SER A 105 1.93 -6.96 5.72
N SER A 106 1.93 -8.07 4.97
CA SER A 106 1.94 -8.04 3.51
C SER A 106 0.69 -7.37 2.92
N ILE A 107 -0.47 -7.55 3.56
CA ILE A 107 -1.71 -6.87 3.17
C ILE A 107 -1.54 -5.35 3.34
N ARG A 108 -0.98 -4.91 4.48
CA ARG A 108 -0.73 -3.49 4.73
C ARG A 108 0.25 -2.88 3.73
N ASP A 109 1.27 -3.62 3.33
CA ASP A 109 2.20 -3.14 2.29
C ASP A 109 1.45 -2.90 0.97
N VAL A 110 0.56 -3.82 0.56
CA VAL A 110 -0.24 -3.64 -0.66
C VAL A 110 -1.26 -2.49 -0.54
N GLU A 111 -1.86 -2.30 0.63
CA GLU A 111 -2.71 -1.13 0.92
C GLU A 111 -1.92 0.18 0.83
N MET A 112 -0.70 0.21 1.38
CA MET A 112 0.19 1.36 1.30
C MET A 112 0.52 1.69 -0.16
N PHE A 113 0.93 0.70 -0.96
CA PHE A 113 1.18 0.89 -2.39
C PHE A 113 -0.04 1.50 -3.10
N GLN A 114 -1.25 1.02 -2.81
CA GLN A 114 -2.48 1.59 -3.37
C GLN A 114 -2.63 3.09 -3.05
N VAL A 115 -2.36 3.50 -1.81
CA VAL A 115 -2.47 4.90 -1.40
C VAL A 115 -1.47 5.78 -2.15
N TYR A 116 -0.21 5.35 -2.28
CA TYR A 116 0.79 6.07 -3.06
C TYR A 116 0.40 6.19 -4.53
N MET A 117 -0.20 5.14 -5.11
CA MET A 117 -0.71 5.20 -6.48
C MET A 117 -1.84 6.23 -6.62
N TRP A 118 -2.73 6.34 -5.64
CA TRP A 118 -3.78 7.37 -5.68
C TRP A 118 -3.20 8.78 -5.63
N VAL A 119 -2.18 9.01 -4.79
CA VAL A 119 -1.46 10.29 -4.77
C VAL A 119 -0.89 10.60 -6.15
N CYS A 120 -0.18 9.65 -6.76
CA CYS A 120 0.43 9.85 -8.08
C CYS A 120 -0.61 10.18 -9.15
N LEU A 121 -1.73 9.42 -9.17
CA LEU A 121 -2.83 9.63 -10.10
C LEU A 121 -3.46 11.02 -9.94
N LEU A 122 -3.75 11.44 -8.70
CA LEU A 122 -4.40 12.71 -8.40
C LEU A 122 -3.47 13.92 -8.56
N GLU A 123 -2.16 13.73 -8.39
CA GLU A 123 -1.19 14.81 -8.59
C GLU A 123 -0.64 14.87 -10.01
N GLY A 124 -0.93 13.86 -10.83
CA GLY A 124 -0.51 13.83 -12.23
C GLY A 124 0.98 13.57 -12.43
N ASN A 125 1.68 13.01 -11.43
CA ASN A 125 3.12 12.77 -11.46
C ASN A 125 3.51 11.57 -10.58
N LEU A 126 4.77 11.13 -10.66
CA LEU A 126 5.27 9.95 -9.94
C LEU A 126 6.10 10.29 -8.69
N ALA A 127 6.17 11.55 -8.25
CA ALA A 127 7.10 11.97 -7.20
C ALA A 127 6.89 11.20 -5.89
N ALA A 128 5.62 11.00 -5.48
CA ALA A 128 5.32 10.21 -4.28
C ALA A 128 5.80 8.75 -4.39
N LEU A 129 5.84 8.20 -5.60
CA LEU A 129 6.34 6.84 -5.82
C LEU A 129 7.88 6.81 -5.87
N GLU A 130 8.49 7.70 -6.65
CA GLU A 130 9.93 7.72 -6.96
C GLU A 130 10.79 8.22 -5.79
N GLU A 131 10.30 9.23 -5.07
CA GLU A 131 11.08 9.92 -4.04
C GLU A 131 10.80 9.38 -2.63
N GLU A 132 9.67 8.70 -2.44
CA GLU A 132 9.22 8.24 -1.11
C GLU A 132 9.07 6.72 -1.04
N LEU A 133 8.09 6.13 -1.74
CA LEU A 133 7.78 4.70 -1.59
C LEU A 133 8.91 3.80 -2.08
N PHE A 134 9.45 4.07 -3.27
CA PHE A 134 10.47 3.21 -3.86
C PHE A 134 11.77 3.18 -3.02
N PRO A 135 12.35 4.32 -2.60
CA PRO A 135 13.50 4.32 -1.69
C PRO A 135 13.22 3.59 -0.36
N LEU A 136 12.00 3.72 0.18
CA LEU A 136 11.60 3.02 1.40
C LEU A 136 11.66 1.50 1.21
N CYS A 137 11.13 0.98 0.10
CA CYS A 137 11.21 -0.44 -0.23
C CYS A 137 12.67 -0.91 -0.39
N VAL A 138 13.49 -0.16 -1.12
CA VAL A 138 14.93 -0.46 -1.32
C VAL A 138 15.67 -0.55 0.01
N MET A 139 15.33 0.30 0.97
CA MET A 139 15.94 0.31 2.29
C MET A 139 15.45 -0.84 3.18
N ILE A 140 14.14 -1.12 3.19
CA ILE A 140 13.54 -2.02 4.18
C ILE A 140 13.55 -3.49 3.74
N TYR A 141 13.23 -3.79 2.48
CA TYR A 141 13.01 -5.17 2.02
C TYR A 141 14.24 -6.08 2.21
N PRO A 142 15.48 -5.62 1.93
CA PRO A 142 16.67 -6.41 2.23
C PRO A 142 16.84 -6.72 3.72
N CYS A 143 16.52 -5.77 4.60
CA CYS A 143 16.62 -5.96 6.06
C CYS A 143 15.60 -6.97 6.60
N LEU A 144 14.53 -7.24 5.85
CA LEU A 144 13.48 -8.20 6.22
C LEU A 144 13.58 -9.54 5.47
N ASN A 145 14.57 -9.70 4.58
CA ASN A 145 14.68 -10.82 3.66
C ASN A 145 13.41 -11.00 2.80
N VAL A 146 12.91 -9.87 2.27
CA VAL A 146 11.85 -9.86 1.25
C VAL A 146 12.53 -9.91 -0.11
N SER A 147 12.24 -10.93 -0.91
CA SER A 147 12.79 -11.08 -2.25
C SER A 147 12.14 -10.08 -3.19
N TRP A 148 12.93 -9.53 -4.11
CA TRP A 148 12.39 -8.68 -5.17
C TRP A 148 11.44 -9.43 -6.10
N GLU A 149 11.57 -10.76 -6.19
CA GLU A 149 10.59 -11.59 -6.89
C GLU A 149 9.21 -11.51 -6.22
N LEU A 150 9.14 -11.59 -4.89
CA LEU A 150 7.87 -11.44 -4.19
C LEU A 150 7.26 -10.04 -4.42
N ALA A 151 8.10 -9.00 -4.33
CA ALA A 151 7.69 -7.62 -4.57
C ALA A 151 7.12 -7.43 -5.99
N ARG A 152 7.80 -8.00 -7.01
CA ARG A 152 7.32 -8.00 -8.41
C ARG A 152 5.95 -8.63 -8.55
N GLN A 153 5.72 -9.77 -7.91
CA GLN A 153 4.43 -10.48 -7.99
C GLN A 153 3.31 -9.68 -7.32
N MET A 154 3.60 -9.02 -6.19
CA MET A 154 2.65 -8.12 -5.53
C MET A 154 2.30 -6.91 -6.43
N VAL A 155 3.31 -6.27 -7.04
CA VAL A 155 3.13 -5.13 -7.95
C VAL A 155 2.38 -5.52 -9.23
N ALA A 156 2.71 -6.66 -9.83
CA ALA A 156 1.99 -7.19 -10.99
C ALA A 156 0.54 -7.52 -10.65
N GLY A 157 0.31 -8.11 -9.47
CA GLY A 157 -1.03 -8.32 -8.92
C GLY A 157 -1.80 -7.02 -8.76
N LEU A 158 -1.15 -5.97 -8.24
CA LEU A 158 -1.74 -4.66 -8.04
C LEU A 158 -2.20 -4.02 -9.35
N ARG A 159 -1.34 -4.03 -10.39
CA ARG A 159 -1.71 -3.55 -11.73
C ARG A 159 -2.91 -4.31 -12.29
N LYS A 160 -2.90 -5.64 -12.18
CA LYS A 160 -3.97 -6.51 -12.68
C LYS A 160 -5.31 -6.27 -11.97
N GLU A 161 -5.31 -6.29 -10.64
CA GLU A 161 -6.54 -6.12 -9.85
C GLU A 161 -7.12 -4.71 -10.00
N THR A 162 -6.27 -3.69 -10.07
CA THR A 162 -6.69 -2.31 -10.37
C THR A 162 -7.39 -2.24 -11.71
N ARG A 163 -6.78 -2.80 -12.78
CA ARG A 163 -7.38 -2.81 -14.11
C ARG A 163 -8.74 -3.53 -14.14
N ASN A 164 -8.87 -4.64 -13.41
CA ASN A 164 -10.13 -5.38 -13.30
C ASN A 164 -11.23 -4.62 -12.55
N CYS A 165 -10.83 -3.69 -11.68
CA CYS A 165 -11.75 -2.88 -10.90
C CYS A 165 -12.27 -1.66 -11.65
N LEU A 166 -11.65 -1.24 -12.76
CA LEU A 166 -11.93 0.02 -13.45
C LEU A 166 -12.63 -0.20 -14.79
N SER A 167 -13.34 0.82 -15.28
CA SER A 167 -13.81 0.84 -16.67
C SER A 167 -12.61 0.91 -17.64
N PRO A 168 -12.75 0.50 -18.90
CA PRO A 168 -11.66 0.60 -19.88
C PRO A 168 -11.10 2.02 -20.04
N GLU A 169 -11.97 3.03 -19.91
CA GLU A 169 -11.59 4.43 -20.00
C GLU A 169 -10.79 4.88 -18.76
N GLN A 170 -11.29 4.59 -17.56
CA GLN A 170 -10.57 4.85 -16.31
C GLN A 170 -9.21 4.14 -16.27
N ALA A 171 -9.19 2.86 -16.67
CA ALA A 171 -7.98 2.06 -16.73
C ALA A 171 -6.94 2.69 -17.66
N ARG A 172 -7.35 3.24 -18.81
CA ARG A 172 -6.43 3.91 -19.74
C ARG A 172 -5.69 5.09 -19.12
N TYR A 173 -6.34 5.84 -18.23
CA TYR A 173 -5.69 6.93 -17.49
C TYR A 173 -4.76 6.43 -16.38
N CYS A 174 -5.09 5.30 -15.76
CA CYS A 174 -4.30 4.76 -14.66
C CYS A 174 -3.09 3.96 -15.14
N GLU A 175 -3.19 3.29 -16.30
CA GLU A 175 -2.21 2.34 -16.81
C GLU A 175 -0.76 2.86 -16.82
N PRO A 176 -0.46 4.10 -17.26
CA PRO A 176 0.91 4.59 -17.29
C PRO A 176 1.58 4.59 -15.91
N TYR A 177 0.83 4.91 -14.86
CA TYR A 177 1.35 4.94 -13.49
C TYR A 177 1.67 3.53 -12.98
N TYR A 178 0.77 2.57 -13.22
CA TYR A 178 0.99 1.19 -12.82
C TYR A 178 2.05 0.48 -13.66
N GLU A 179 2.22 0.87 -14.93
CA GLU A 179 3.35 0.45 -15.77
C GLU A 179 4.67 0.96 -15.17
N SER A 180 4.78 2.24 -14.83
CA SER A 180 5.96 2.80 -14.18
C SER A 180 6.28 2.10 -12.86
N LEU A 181 5.27 1.85 -12.02
CA LEU A 181 5.44 1.05 -10.80
C LEU A 181 6.01 -0.34 -11.12
N THR A 182 5.48 -1.02 -12.14
CA THR A 182 5.99 -2.36 -12.54
C THR A 182 7.45 -2.30 -12.99
N GLN A 183 7.83 -1.25 -13.73
CA GLN A 183 9.18 -1.04 -14.22
C GLN A 183 10.19 -0.79 -13.09
N MET A 184 9.81 -0.02 -12.06
CA MET A 184 10.66 0.26 -10.90
C MET A 184 11.06 -1.01 -10.15
N PHE A 185 10.18 -2.03 -10.13
CA PHE A 185 10.45 -3.31 -9.48
C PHE A 185 10.94 -4.40 -10.46
N SER A 186 11.20 -4.06 -11.73
CA SER A 186 11.53 -5.03 -12.78
C SER A 186 12.84 -5.78 -12.54
N LEU A 187 13.06 -6.84 -13.35
CA LEU A 187 14.31 -7.58 -13.37
C LEU A 187 15.51 -6.74 -13.83
N GLU A 188 15.29 -5.68 -14.62
CA GLU A 188 16.37 -4.78 -15.05
C GLU A 188 16.93 -3.98 -13.86
N VAL A 189 16.06 -3.63 -12.91
CA VAL A 189 16.44 -2.91 -11.68
C VAL A 189 16.93 -3.89 -10.61
N PHE A 190 16.28 -5.04 -10.46
CA PHE A 190 16.62 -6.08 -9.48
C PHE A 190 16.83 -7.47 -10.12
N PRO A 191 18.00 -7.70 -10.75
CA PRO A 191 18.27 -8.91 -11.53
C PRO A 191 18.54 -10.16 -10.68
N ASN A 192 19.02 -10.00 -9.45
CA ASN A 192 19.44 -11.10 -8.57
C ASN A 192 18.48 -11.27 -7.38
N ALA A 193 17.26 -11.74 -7.65
CA ALA A 193 16.30 -12.11 -6.61
C ALA A 193 15.67 -13.47 -6.88
#